data_AF-A0A7X7B0M6-F1
#
_entry.id   AF-A0A7X7B0M6-F1
#
_cell.length_a   1.000
_cell.length_b   1.000
_cell.length_c   1.000
_cell.angle_alpha   90.00
_cell.angle_beta   90.00
_cell.angle_gamma   90.00
#
_symmetry.space_group_name_H-M   'P 1'
#
loop_
_entity.id
_entity.type
_entity.pdbx_description
1 polymer ?
#
loop_
_entity_poly.entity_id
_entity_poly.type
_entity_poly.pdbx_seq_one_letter_code
_entity_poly.pdbx_strand_id
1 'polypeptide(L)'
;MADAGAATPLLFVDWDQAALSVQAVSVRDGAAHLLAAAVEPTLGTAHLDEPLAVNVILPAVTGLSAAVAASGLSAAARRRVVQIAHRLLRQCWGTPREGWTVVLPPGEACLPTARGPVVTVARDAVMAYCRRVLVDACELVRLVLEQSGLHAAGVPPAILSGEAARWEELRAALGALLPILGVPAHPECFQAQGAALAAAAAAGTLGES
;
A
#
# COMPACT_ATOMS: atom_id res chain seq x y z
N MET A 1 40.88 -1.24 21.59
CA MET A 1 40.17 -0.49 20.54
C MET A 1 38.87 -1.22 20.28
N ALA A 2 37.76 -0.71 20.80
CA ALA A 2 36.45 -1.24 20.48
C ALA A 2 36.17 -0.94 19.00
N ASP A 3 35.76 -1.96 18.26
CA ASP A 3 35.33 -1.83 16.88
C ASP A 3 34.16 -0.84 16.87
N ALA A 4 34.36 0.33 16.24
CA ALA A 4 33.30 1.32 16.13
C ALA A 4 32.19 0.69 15.28
N GLY A 5 31.04 0.38 15.88
CA GLY A 5 29.99 -0.43 15.26
C GLY A 5 29.68 0.05 13.85
N ALA A 6 29.85 -0.84 12.86
CA ALA A 6 29.61 -0.50 11.47
C ALA A 6 28.16 0.00 11.31
N ALA A 7 28.02 1.19 10.73
CA ALA A 7 26.72 1.76 10.41
C ALA A 7 25.95 0.81 9.49
N THR A 8 24.79 0.35 9.94
CA THR A 8 23.95 -0.59 9.19
C THR A 8 22.80 0.18 8.55
N PRO A 9 22.79 0.36 7.21
CA PRO A 9 21.71 1.05 6.54
C PRO A 9 20.48 0.14 6.39
N LEU A 10 19.29 0.72 6.61
CA LEU A 10 17.99 0.08 6.50
C LEU A 10 17.01 1.00 5.78
N LEU A 11 16.10 0.42 5.01
CA LEU A 11 14.98 1.15 4.43
C LEU A 11 13.67 0.70 5.09
N PHE A 12 12.83 1.65 5.47
CA PHE A 12 11.45 1.38 5.89
C PHE A 12 10.52 1.87 4.80
N VAL A 13 9.68 0.98 4.28
CA VAL A 13 8.63 1.32 3.32
C VAL A 13 7.30 1.01 3.98
N ASP A 14 6.55 2.04 4.32
CA ASP A 14 5.28 1.92 5.00
C ASP A 14 4.16 2.44 4.11
N TRP A 15 3.15 1.60 3.87
CA TRP A 15 2.05 1.95 2.98
C TRP A 15 0.70 1.62 3.62
N ASP A 16 -0.01 2.68 4.01
CA ASP A 16 -1.27 2.60 4.74
C ASP A 16 -2.42 3.32 4.02
N GLN A 17 -3.51 3.62 4.73
CA GLN A 17 -4.67 4.32 4.16
C GLN A 17 -4.40 5.77 3.80
N ALA A 18 -3.49 6.43 4.52
CA ALA A 18 -3.24 7.86 4.41
C ALA A 18 -2.14 8.18 3.39
N ALA A 19 -1.08 7.37 3.32
CA ALA A 19 0.04 7.64 2.43
C ALA A 19 0.88 6.40 2.14
N LEU A 20 1.79 6.56 1.16
CA LEU A 20 3.03 5.78 1.09
C LEU A 20 4.15 6.62 1.69
N SER A 21 4.93 6.06 2.62
CA SER A 21 6.11 6.68 3.18
C SER A 21 7.34 5.78 3.06
N VAL A 22 8.49 6.40 2.78
CA VAL A 22 9.77 5.70 2.63
C VAL A 22 10.81 6.44 3.45
N GLN A 23 11.55 5.72 4.28
CA GLN A 23 12.57 6.27 5.17
C GLN A 23 13.86 5.46 5.06
N ALA A 24 14.96 6.13 4.74
CA ALA A 24 16.30 5.55 4.80
C ALA A 24 16.94 5.91 6.14
N VAL A 25 17.39 4.89 6.87
CA VAL A 25 17.91 5.02 8.23
C VAL A 25 19.26 4.32 8.32
N SER A 26 20.21 4.92 9.02
CA SER A 26 21.45 4.27 9.43
C SER A 26 21.38 3.94 10.91
N VAL A 27 21.52 2.67 11.26
CA VAL A 27 21.61 2.23 12.66
C VAL A 27 23.08 2.10 13.05
N ARG A 28 23.48 2.79 14.12
CA ARG A 28 24.83 2.73 14.67
C ARG A 28 24.78 2.87 16.19
N ASP A 29 25.52 2.01 16.89
CA ASP A 29 25.64 2.06 18.35
C ASP A 29 24.27 2.08 19.08
N GLY A 30 23.29 1.33 18.55
CA GLY A 30 21.93 1.26 19.09
C GLY A 30 21.04 2.49 18.77
N ALA A 31 21.57 3.49 18.09
CA ALA A 31 20.83 4.68 17.66
C ALA A 31 20.47 4.61 16.17
N ALA A 32 19.26 5.07 15.84
CA ALA A 32 18.77 5.20 14.47
C ALA A 32 18.93 6.66 14.00
N HIS A 33 19.62 6.85 12.87
CA HIS A 33 19.81 8.16 12.24
C HIS A 33 19.07 8.21 10.91
N LEU A 34 18.11 9.12 10.77
CA LEU A 34 17.41 9.33 9.51
C LEU A 34 18.36 9.97 8.49
N LEU A 35 18.48 9.35 7.31
CA LEU A 35 19.31 9.83 6.20
C LEU A 35 18.47 10.61 5.18
N ALA A 36 17.32 10.05 4.81
CA ALA A 36 16.35 10.68 3.92
C ALA A 36 14.96 10.10 4.19
N ALA A 37 13.93 10.87 3.88
CA ALA A 37 12.55 10.43 3.94
C ALA A 37 11.72 11.11 2.85
N ALA A 38 10.73 10.39 2.34
CA ALA A 38 9.69 10.94 1.48
C ALA A 38 8.34 10.37 1.88
N VAL A 39 7.29 11.17 1.70
CA VAL A 39 5.90 10.79 1.93
C VAL A 39 5.10 11.23 0.71
N GLU A 40 4.33 10.32 0.14
CA GLU A 40 3.42 10.59 -0.96
C GLU A 40 1.96 10.35 -0.48
N PRO A 41 1.25 11.41 -0.07
CA PRO A 41 -0.12 11.31 0.41
C PRO A 41 -1.08 10.82 -0.67
N THR A 42 -0.85 11.14 -1.94
CA THR A 42 -1.76 10.73 -3.02
C THR A 42 -1.69 9.23 -3.31
N LEU A 43 -0.64 8.57 -2.83
CA LEU A 43 -0.51 7.11 -2.89
C LEU A 43 -1.15 6.40 -1.69
N GLY A 44 -1.83 7.07 -0.76
CA GLY A 44 -2.58 6.38 0.31
C GLY A 44 -3.55 5.34 -0.26
N THR A 45 -3.64 4.16 0.36
CA THR A 45 -4.45 3.05 -0.16
C THR A 45 -5.95 3.37 -0.23
N ALA A 46 -6.44 4.33 0.56
CA ALA A 46 -7.82 4.83 0.44
C ALA A 46 -8.04 5.62 -0.87
N HIS A 47 -7.00 6.26 -1.40
CA HIS A 47 -7.04 6.96 -2.69
C HIS A 47 -7.10 6.01 -3.88
N LEU A 48 -6.81 4.72 -3.68
CA LEU A 48 -6.88 3.71 -4.73
C LEU A 48 -8.30 3.19 -4.97
N ASP A 49 -9.19 3.33 -3.98
CA ASP A 49 -10.52 2.73 -3.99
C ASP A 49 -11.45 3.39 -5.02
N GLU A 50 -11.43 4.72 -5.10
CA GLU A 50 -12.28 5.48 -6.02
C GLU A 50 -11.91 5.27 -7.50
N PRO A 51 -10.63 5.37 -7.91
CA PRO A 51 -10.28 5.09 -9.30
C PRO A 51 -10.50 3.61 -9.66
N LEU A 52 -10.33 2.66 -8.74
CA LEU A 52 -10.67 1.25 -8.98
C LEU A 52 -12.18 1.08 -9.19
N ALA A 53 -13.01 1.72 -8.35
CA ALA A 53 -14.45 1.73 -8.50
C ALA A 53 -14.86 2.26 -9.89
N VAL A 54 -14.34 3.43 -10.27
CA VAL A 54 -14.75 4.14 -11.48
C VAL A 54 -14.22 3.50 -12.76
N ASN A 55 -12.96 3.05 -12.76
CA ASN A 55 -12.29 2.62 -13.99
C ASN A 55 -12.32 1.11 -14.21
N VAL A 56 -12.62 0.31 -13.18
CA VAL A 56 -12.62 -1.16 -13.28
C VAL A 56 -14.01 -1.72 -12.98
N ILE A 57 -14.59 -1.37 -11.84
CA ILE A 57 -15.85 -2.00 -11.40
C ILE A 57 -17.03 -1.49 -12.21
N LEU A 58 -17.19 -0.17 -12.34
CA LEU A 58 -18.33 0.39 -13.08
C LEU A 58 -18.38 -0.03 -14.55
N PRO A 59 -17.27 -0.02 -15.32
CA PRO A 59 -17.30 -0.46 -16.71
C PRO A 59 -17.61 -1.95 -16.84
N ALA A 60 -17.05 -2.79 -15.96
CA ALA A 60 -17.34 -4.23 -15.94
C ALA A 60 -18.83 -4.51 -15.71
N VAL A 61 -19.49 -3.64 -14.95
CA VAL A 61 -20.91 -3.80 -14.57
C VAL A 61 -21.86 -3.26 -15.64
N THR A 62 -21.58 -2.07 -16.13
CA THR A 62 -22.50 -1.32 -16.99
C THR A 62 -22.30 -1.63 -18.46
N GLY A 63 -21.12 -2.15 -18.84
CA GLY A 63 -20.68 -2.23 -20.24
C GLY A 63 -20.44 -0.86 -20.87
N LEU A 64 -20.49 0.23 -20.08
CA LEU A 64 -20.28 1.59 -20.52
C LEU A 64 -18.83 2.02 -20.26
N SER A 65 -18.41 3.10 -20.91
CA SER A 65 -17.14 3.74 -20.56
C SER A 65 -17.20 4.30 -19.13
N ALA A 66 -16.04 4.37 -18.46
CA ALA A 66 -15.94 4.85 -17.08
C ALA A 66 -16.58 6.24 -16.88
N ALA A 67 -16.36 7.16 -17.84
CA ALA A 67 -16.92 8.50 -17.78
C ALA A 67 -18.46 8.50 -17.80
N VAL A 68 -19.06 7.70 -18.69
CA VAL A 68 -20.51 7.61 -18.81
C VAL A 68 -21.10 6.92 -17.58
N ALA A 69 -20.52 5.81 -17.14
CA ALA A 69 -20.97 5.09 -15.96
C ALA A 69 -20.90 5.94 -14.68
N ALA A 70 -19.82 6.72 -14.50
CA ALA A 70 -19.65 7.57 -13.32
C ALA A 70 -20.62 8.78 -13.31
N SER A 71 -20.90 9.38 -14.47
CA SER A 71 -21.78 10.55 -14.57
C SER A 71 -23.23 10.28 -14.17
N GLY A 72 -23.67 9.02 -14.27
CA GLY A 72 -25.02 8.60 -13.96
C GLY A 72 -25.26 8.19 -12.51
N LEU A 73 -24.24 8.21 -11.64
CA LEU A 73 -24.35 7.73 -10.26
C LEU A 73 -24.78 8.82 -9.29
N SER A 74 -25.67 8.47 -8.35
CA SER A 74 -25.86 9.29 -7.17
C SER A 74 -24.63 9.25 -6.25
N ALA A 75 -24.49 10.25 -5.38
CA ALA A 75 -23.45 10.24 -4.35
C ALA A 75 -23.53 9.00 -3.43
N ALA A 76 -24.74 8.48 -3.20
CA ALA A 76 -24.94 7.29 -2.37
C ALA A 76 -24.51 5.99 -3.08
N ALA A 77 -24.71 5.88 -4.40
CA ALA A 77 -24.20 4.73 -5.14
C ALA A 77 -22.69 4.83 -5.35
N ARG A 78 -22.15 6.01 -5.65
CA ARG A 78 -20.70 6.22 -5.75
C ARG A 78 -19.98 5.72 -4.49
N ARG A 79 -20.41 6.17 -3.31
CA ARG A 79 -19.86 5.70 -2.02
C ARG A 79 -19.94 4.17 -1.86
N ARG A 80 -21.03 3.53 -2.31
CA ARG A 80 -21.19 2.08 -2.21
C ARG A 80 -20.25 1.33 -3.16
N VAL A 81 -20.08 1.81 -4.39
CA VAL A 81 -19.14 1.20 -5.36
C VAL A 81 -17.70 1.35 -4.85
N VAL A 82 -17.36 2.49 -4.24
CA VAL A 82 -16.05 2.71 -3.59
C VAL A 82 -15.84 1.74 -2.43
N GLN A 83 -16.84 1.51 -1.57
CA GLN A 83 -16.75 0.51 -0.49
C GLN A 83 -16.55 -0.92 -1.03
N ILE A 84 -17.13 -1.22 -2.19
CA ILE A 84 -16.92 -2.50 -2.87
C ILE A 84 -15.48 -2.58 -3.40
N ALA A 85 -14.98 -1.52 -4.04
CA ALA A 85 -13.60 -1.43 -4.51
C ALA A 85 -12.60 -1.59 -3.37
N HIS A 86 -12.86 -0.94 -2.24
CA HIS A 86 -12.08 -1.08 -1.00
C HIS A 86 -11.94 -2.55 -0.59
N ARG A 87 -13.05 -3.27 -0.49
CA ARG A 87 -13.05 -4.70 -0.10
C ARG A 87 -12.37 -5.55 -1.16
N LEU A 88 -12.64 -5.30 -2.44
CA LEU A 88 -12.04 -6.02 -3.54
C LEU A 88 -10.51 -5.88 -3.50
N LEU A 89 -9.98 -4.66 -3.35
CA LEU A 89 -8.55 -4.40 -3.31
C LEU A 89 -7.85 -5.17 -2.19
N ARG A 90 -8.42 -5.20 -0.97
CA ARG A 90 -7.83 -5.95 0.16
C ARG A 90 -7.94 -7.46 -0.04
N GLN A 91 -9.00 -7.94 -0.71
CA GLN A 91 -9.10 -9.35 -1.12
C GLN A 91 -8.03 -9.72 -2.17
N CYS A 92 -7.75 -8.81 -3.12
CA CYS A 92 -6.72 -9.02 -4.13
C CYS A 92 -5.34 -9.20 -3.52
N TRP A 93 -5.04 -8.44 -2.45
CA TRP A 93 -3.75 -8.50 -1.77
C TRP A 93 -3.53 -9.80 -0.98
N GLY A 94 -4.61 -10.36 -0.42
CA GLY A 94 -4.52 -11.54 0.45
C GLY A 94 -4.75 -12.88 -0.23
N THR A 95 -5.24 -12.92 -1.48
CA THR A 95 -5.53 -14.20 -2.14
C THR A 95 -5.37 -14.13 -3.66
N PRO A 96 -4.45 -14.91 -4.27
CA PRO A 96 -4.39 -15.04 -5.71
C PRO A 96 -5.65 -15.74 -6.23
N ARG A 97 -6.36 -15.04 -7.13
CA ARG A 97 -7.59 -15.51 -7.79
C ARG A 97 -7.67 -14.93 -9.19
N GLU A 98 -8.22 -15.69 -10.13
CA GLU A 98 -8.49 -15.29 -11.53
C GLU A 98 -9.53 -14.16 -11.65
N GLY A 99 -10.40 -14.01 -10.65
CA GLY A 99 -11.38 -12.93 -10.59
C GLY A 99 -12.20 -12.96 -9.32
N TRP A 100 -13.03 -11.93 -9.15
CA TRP A 100 -13.87 -11.75 -7.97
C TRP A 100 -15.30 -11.42 -8.36
N THR A 101 -16.24 -12.11 -7.72
CA THR A 101 -17.66 -11.82 -7.85
C THR A 101 -18.01 -10.62 -6.97
N VAL A 102 -18.49 -9.57 -7.61
CA VAL A 102 -18.96 -8.35 -6.97
C VAL A 102 -20.46 -8.24 -7.15
N VAL A 103 -21.16 -7.98 -6.05
CA VAL A 103 -22.59 -7.71 -6.05
C VAL A 103 -22.78 -6.22 -5.85
N LEU A 104 -23.36 -5.54 -6.83
CA LEU A 104 -23.79 -4.16 -6.65
C LEU A 104 -25.21 -4.13 -6.07
N PRO A 105 -25.53 -3.16 -5.20
CA PRO A 105 -26.88 -3.05 -4.67
C PRO A 105 -27.86 -2.57 -5.76
N PRO A 106 -29.14 -3.01 -5.71
CA PRO A 106 -30.17 -2.56 -6.64
C PRO A 106 -30.50 -1.08 -6.45
N GLY A 107 -31.04 -0.43 -7.50
CA GLY A 107 -31.82 0.80 -7.35
C GLY A 107 -31.31 2.08 -8.02
N GLU A 108 -30.37 2.02 -8.96
CA GLU A 108 -29.99 3.19 -9.78
C GLU A 108 -30.28 2.97 -11.26
N ALA A 109 -30.72 4.01 -11.96
CA ALA A 109 -31.17 3.95 -13.36
C ALA A 109 -30.10 3.44 -14.34
N CYS A 110 -28.84 3.56 -13.96
CA CYS A 110 -27.66 3.09 -14.71
C CYS A 110 -27.25 1.64 -14.37
N LEU A 111 -27.91 0.97 -13.41
CA LEU A 111 -27.65 -0.42 -13.03
C LEU A 111 -28.88 -1.29 -13.39
N PRO A 112 -28.83 -2.09 -14.46
CA PRO A 112 -30.01 -2.60 -15.18
C PRO A 112 -30.83 -3.70 -14.46
N THR A 113 -30.61 -3.98 -13.16
CA THR A 113 -31.24 -5.15 -12.51
C THR A 113 -31.81 -4.85 -11.12
N ALA A 114 -33.04 -5.32 -10.88
CA ALA A 114 -33.77 -5.20 -9.62
C ALA A 114 -33.15 -5.97 -8.43
N ARG A 115 -32.22 -6.89 -8.69
CA ARG A 115 -31.42 -7.60 -7.66
C ARG A 115 -30.01 -7.04 -7.49
N GLY A 116 -29.66 -6.03 -8.29
CA GLY A 116 -28.30 -5.52 -8.40
C GLY A 116 -27.42 -6.46 -9.24
N PRO A 117 -26.59 -5.93 -10.15
CA PRO A 117 -25.83 -6.78 -11.06
C PRO A 117 -24.75 -7.54 -10.29
N VAL A 118 -24.68 -8.85 -10.53
CA VAL A 118 -23.58 -9.72 -10.10
C VAL A 118 -22.58 -9.80 -11.23
N VAL A 119 -21.39 -9.24 -11.02
CA VAL A 119 -20.37 -9.15 -12.06
C VAL A 119 -19.08 -9.78 -11.56
N THR A 120 -18.41 -10.49 -12.46
CA THR A 120 -17.05 -10.98 -12.21
C THR A 120 -16.06 -9.93 -12.68
N VAL A 121 -15.29 -9.38 -11.74
CA VAL A 121 -14.16 -8.49 -12.05
C VAL A 121 -12.93 -9.37 -12.27
N ALA A 122 -12.38 -9.32 -13.48
CA ALA A 122 -11.20 -10.09 -13.84
C ALA A 122 -9.95 -9.59 -13.11
N ARG A 123 -9.05 -10.52 -12.72
CA ARG A 123 -7.77 -10.18 -12.09
C ARG A 123 -6.97 -9.19 -12.92
N ASP A 124 -6.84 -9.45 -14.21
CA ASP A 124 -6.03 -8.64 -15.10
C ASP A 124 -6.46 -7.18 -15.15
N ALA A 125 -7.77 -6.90 -15.06
CA ALA A 125 -8.27 -5.53 -15.05
C ALA A 125 -7.86 -4.78 -13.77
N VAL A 126 -7.93 -5.46 -12.61
CA VAL A 126 -7.45 -4.90 -11.33
C VAL A 126 -5.93 -4.72 -11.37
N MET A 127 -5.21 -5.72 -11.87
CA MET A 127 -3.75 -5.69 -11.93
C MET A 127 -3.23 -4.62 -12.89
N ALA A 128 -3.90 -4.38 -14.02
CA ALA A 128 -3.53 -3.29 -14.94
C ALA A 128 -3.61 -1.92 -14.27
N TYR A 129 -4.63 -1.68 -13.43
CA TYR A 129 -4.74 -0.48 -12.62
C TYR A 129 -3.61 -0.41 -11.57
N CYS A 130 -3.46 -1.48 -10.79
CA CYS A 130 -2.45 -1.58 -9.74
C CYS A 130 -1.01 -1.40 -10.25
N ARG A 131 -0.67 -1.87 -11.45
CA ARG A 131 0.68 -1.73 -12.02
C ARG A 131 1.14 -0.28 -12.09
N ARG A 132 0.24 0.66 -12.42
CA ARG A 132 0.58 2.10 -12.47
C ARG A 132 0.97 2.60 -11.09
N VAL A 133 0.16 2.28 -10.10
CA VAL A 133 0.36 2.64 -8.69
C VAL A 133 1.65 2.04 -8.13
N LEU A 134 1.98 0.80 -8.53
CA LEU A 134 3.24 0.15 -8.13
C LEU A 134 4.48 0.81 -8.75
N VAL A 135 4.38 1.36 -9.96
CA VAL A 135 5.46 2.14 -10.57
C VAL A 135 5.73 3.39 -9.75
N ASP A 136 4.69 4.15 -9.39
CA ASP A 136 4.85 5.37 -8.58
C ASP A 136 5.45 5.06 -7.20
N ALA A 137 5.06 3.95 -6.59
CA ALA A 137 5.67 3.50 -5.33
C ALA A 137 7.16 3.16 -5.47
N CYS A 138 7.53 2.50 -6.57
CA CYS A 138 8.93 2.21 -6.88
C CYS A 138 9.75 3.48 -7.12
N GLU A 139 9.18 4.49 -7.76
CA GLU A 139 9.84 5.79 -7.97
C GLU A 139 10.09 6.52 -6.65
N LEU A 140 9.13 6.51 -5.72
CA LEU A 140 9.34 7.11 -4.40
C LEU A 140 10.49 6.44 -3.64
N VAL A 141 10.61 5.10 -3.75
CA VAL A 141 11.73 4.36 -3.18
C VAL A 141 13.06 4.74 -3.82
N ARG A 142 13.12 4.85 -5.15
CA ARG A 142 14.33 5.30 -5.86
C ARG A 142 14.75 6.70 -5.45
N LEU A 143 13.80 7.62 -5.32
CA LEU A 143 14.04 8.98 -4.86
C LEU A 143 14.72 8.99 -3.48
N VAL A 144 14.23 8.21 -2.52
CA VAL A 144 14.83 8.14 -1.18
C VAL A 144 16.20 7.47 -1.19
N LEU A 145 16.41 6.45 -2.02
CA LEU A 145 17.72 5.81 -2.19
C LEU A 145 18.76 6.78 -2.78
N GLU A 146 18.36 7.63 -3.72
CA GLU A 146 19.20 8.66 -4.30
C GLU A 146 19.53 9.74 -3.26
N GLN A 147 18.51 10.29 -2.58
CA GLN A 147 18.69 11.36 -1.58
C GLN A 147 19.50 10.91 -0.36
N SER A 148 19.42 9.64 0.03
CA SER A 148 20.18 9.10 1.16
C SER A 148 21.65 8.81 0.84
N GLY A 149 22.04 8.82 -0.44
CA GLY A 149 23.37 8.43 -0.89
C GLY A 149 23.68 6.93 -0.75
N LEU A 150 22.71 6.12 -0.30
CA LEU A 150 22.91 4.69 -0.05
C LEU A 150 23.16 3.90 -1.35
N HIS A 151 22.65 4.37 -2.49
CA HIS A 151 22.85 3.70 -3.77
C HIS A 151 24.34 3.50 -4.13
N ALA A 152 25.21 4.45 -3.74
CA ALA A 152 26.65 4.36 -3.99
C ALA A 152 27.37 3.34 -3.08
N ALA A 153 26.79 3.03 -1.92
CA ALA A 153 27.35 2.08 -0.94
C ALA A 153 26.77 0.66 -1.07
N GLY A 154 25.73 0.49 -1.90
CA GLY A 154 24.96 -0.74 -2.05
C GLY A 154 23.53 -0.59 -1.54
N VAL A 155 22.57 -1.25 -2.20
CA VAL A 155 21.15 -1.12 -1.88
C VAL A 155 20.87 -1.74 -0.49
N PRO A 156 20.35 -0.97 0.48
CA PRO A 156 20.07 -1.47 1.82
C PRO A 156 18.90 -2.46 1.81
N PRO A 157 18.86 -3.39 2.77
CA PRO A 157 17.69 -4.22 2.95
C PRO A 157 16.53 -3.40 3.52
N ALA A 158 15.30 -3.82 3.20
CA ALA A 158 14.10 -3.11 3.62
C ALA A 158 13.12 -3.91 4.45
N ILE A 159 12.44 -3.19 5.34
CA ILE A 159 11.28 -3.66 6.08
C ILE A 159 10.05 -3.02 5.46
N LEU A 160 9.06 -3.84 5.10
CA LEU A 160 7.78 -3.37 4.58
C LEU A 160 6.73 -3.40 5.69
N SER A 161 6.05 -2.28 5.92
CA SER A 161 4.97 -2.14 6.90
C SER A 161 3.74 -1.44 6.32
N GLY A 162 2.69 -1.29 7.13
CA GLY A 162 1.40 -0.79 6.69
C GLY A 162 0.53 -1.89 6.06
N GLU A 163 -0.75 -1.59 5.80
CA GLU A 163 -1.71 -2.59 5.32
C GLU A 163 -1.32 -3.18 3.96
N ALA A 164 -0.70 -2.39 3.08
CA ALA A 164 -0.31 -2.84 1.75
C ALA A 164 0.93 -3.74 1.76
N ALA A 165 1.68 -3.87 2.86
CA ALA A 165 2.81 -4.81 2.93
C ALA A 165 2.41 -6.29 2.75
N ARG A 166 1.11 -6.60 2.94
CA ARG A 166 0.54 -7.93 2.68
C ARG A 166 0.41 -8.23 1.18
N TRP A 167 0.45 -7.20 0.34
CA TRP A 167 0.24 -7.29 -1.09
C TRP A 167 1.42 -7.98 -1.79
N GLU A 168 1.19 -9.15 -2.38
CA GLU A 168 2.21 -9.92 -3.11
C GLU A 168 2.84 -9.14 -4.26
N GLU A 169 2.06 -8.45 -5.09
CA GLU A 169 2.61 -7.69 -6.21
C GLU A 169 3.46 -6.50 -5.76
N LEU A 170 3.13 -5.87 -4.62
CA LEU A 170 4.00 -4.85 -4.03
C LEU A 170 5.34 -5.46 -3.60
N ARG A 171 5.30 -6.58 -2.89
CA ARG A 171 6.50 -7.29 -2.44
C ARG A 171 7.37 -7.73 -3.60
N ALA A 172 6.75 -8.21 -4.68
CA ALA A 172 7.46 -8.59 -5.90
C ALA A 172 8.07 -7.38 -6.62
N ALA A 173 7.31 -6.28 -6.75
CA ALA A 173 7.78 -5.06 -7.40
C ALA A 173 8.95 -4.42 -6.66
N LEU A 174 8.85 -4.29 -5.33
CA LEU A 174 9.93 -3.77 -4.50
C LEU A 174 11.10 -4.75 -4.41
N GLY A 175 10.83 -6.05 -4.31
CA GLY A 175 11.85 -7.10 -4.27
C GLY A 175 12.74 -7.17 -5.53
N ALA A 176 12.26 -6.64 -6.67
CA ALA A 176 13.06 -6.47 -7.87
C ALA A 176 14.04 -5.29 -7.77
N LEU A 177 13.85 -4.37 -6.82
CA LEU A 177 14.65 -3.16 -6.62
C LEU A 177 15.58 -3.25 -5.42
N LEU A 178 15.18 -3.96 -4.37
CA LEU A 178 15.87 -4.01 -3.10
C LEU A 178 15.67 -5.35 -2.37
N PRO A 179 16.64 -5.79 -1.55
CA PRO A 179 16.47 -6.98 -0.74
C PRO A 179 15.41 -6.74 0.36
N ILE A 180 14.32 -7.50 0.35
CA ILE A 180 13.31 -7.43 1.41
C ILE A 180 13.78 -8.25 2.60
N LEU A 181 14.11 -7.57 3.71
CA LEU A 181 14.51 -8.21 4.96
C LEU A 181 13.35 -8.96 5.59
N GLY A 182 12.15 -8.37 5.54
CA GLY A 182 10.96 -9.00 6.07
C GLY A 182 9.72 -8.11 6.04
N VAL A 183 8.60 -8.76 6.33
CA VAL A 183 7.31 -8.13 6.61
C VAL A 183 6.93 -8.55 8.03
N PRO A 184 6.67 -7.61 8.96
CA PRO A 184 6.22 -7.94 10.30
C PRO A 184 4.96 -8.82 10.28
N ALA A 185 4.72 -9.61 11.32
CA ALA A 185 3.53 -10.47 11.39
C ALA A 185 2.20 -9.67 11.33
N HIS A 186 2.21 -8.47 11.92
CA HIS A 186 1.14 -7.48 11.88
C HIS A 186 1.69 -6.17 11.30
N PRO A 187 1.89 -6.08 9.98
CA PRO A 187 2.55 -4.93 9.37
C PRO A 187 1.77 -3.64 9.59
N GLU A 188 0.44 -3.71 9.69
CA GLU A 188 -0.43 -2.58 10.05
C GLU A 188 -0.22 -2.03 11.47
N CYS A 189 0.34 -2.82 12.38
CA CYS A 189 0.60 -2.42 13.76
C CYS A 189 2.04 -1.97 13.99
N PHE A 190 2.91 -2.06 12.97
CA PHE A 190 4.36 -1.87 13.14
C PHE A 190 4.70 -0.50 13.72
N GLN A 191 4.12 0.58 13.19
CA GLN A 191 4.32 1.93 13.72
C GLN A 191 3.81 2.08 15.16
N ALA A 192 2.63 1.55 15.46
CA ALA A 192 2.05 1.63 16.81
C ALA A 192 2.88 0.85 17.84
N GLN A 193 3.42 -0.30 17.46
CA GLN A 193 4.34 -1.09 18.29
C GLN A 193 5.65 -0.33 18.54
N GLY A 194 6.22 0.29 17.51
CA GLY A 194 7.41 1.13 17.65
C GLY A 194 7.17 2.33 18.56
N ALA A 195 6.04 3.01 18.42
CA ALA A 195 5.65 4.13 19.27
C ALA A 195 5.44 3.69 20.74
N ALA A 196 4.80 2.55 20.96
CA ALA A 196 4.62 1.99 22.29
C ALA A 196 5.96 1.62 22.97
N LEU A 197 6.89 1.04 22.20
CA LEU A 197 8.23 0.72 22.69
C LEU A 197 9.02 1.99 23.05
N ALA A 198 8.98 3.01 22.19
CA ALA A 198 9.64 4.29 22.44
C ALA A 198 9.06 4.99 23.69
N ALA A 199 7.74 4.94 23.88
CA ALA A 199 7.08 5.47 25.07
C ALA A 199 7.49 4.69 26.35
N ALA A 200 7.57 3.37 26.28
CA ALA A 200 8.03 2.53 27.40
C ALA A 200 9.50 2.81 27.77
N ALA A 201 10.38 2.96 26.78
CA ALA A 201 11.77 3.33 26.98
C ALA A 201 11.89 4.70 27.68
N ALA A 202 11.14 5.70 27.22
CA ALA A 202 11.12 7.03 27.82
C ALA A 202 10.56 7.05 29.26
N ALA A 203 9.64 6.13 29.58
CA ALA A 203 9.06 5.97 30.91
C ALA A 203 9.95 5.17 31.88
N GLY A 204 11.09 4.62 31.43
CA GLY A 204 11.97 3.77 32.25
C GLY A 204 11.35 2.42 32.63
N THR A 205 10.33 1.95 31.90
CA THR A 205 9.62 0.69 32.19
C THR A 205 10.23 -0.52 31.49
N LEU A 206 11.18 -0.30 30.58
CA LEU A 206 12.05 -1.34 30.05
C LEU A 206 13.23 -1.51 31.01
N GLY A 207 13.09 -2.44 31.96
CA GLY A 207 14.13 -2.70 32.97
C GLY A 207 15.47 -3.09 32.34
N GLU A 208 16.56 -2.68 32.98
CA GLU A 208 17.90 -3.17 32.68
C GLU A 208 17.93 -4.69 32.89
N SER A 209 18.16 -5.43 31.80
CA SER A 209 18.44 -6.87 31.81
C SER A 209 19.82 -7.14 31.28
#